data_AF-A0A3N5PX56-F1
#
_entry.id   AF-A0A3N5PX56-F1
#
_cell.length_a   1.000
_cell.length_b   1.000
_cell.length_c   1.000
_cell.angle_alpha   90.00
_cell.angle_beta   90.00
_cell.angle_gamma   90.00
#
_symmetry.space_group_name_H-M   'P 1'
#
loop_
_entity.id
_entity.type
_entity.pdbx_description
1 polymer ?
#
loop_
_entity_poly.entity_id
_entity_poly.type
_entity_poly.pdbx_seq_one_letter_code
_entity_poly.pdbx_strand_id
1 'polypeptide(L)'
;MFNIKSLFIFLFSFAFLFNSCKNEEDILTPPQQKLLSKIVHDNSNYSTFDYENGKLSKYENYSNGVLTTSIVLSYNGSDRPQSELYKNRNEEILKKYFYNNSLLDSTEFSLKDSVGNYNVFANMKYYYNQSNLLVKMVQQNTVNQLSFTTDYTYDASGNVVELRFYYGNQLNYTSTSTYDNKINPWNNLKNWLNYDATVNKNNSLNSNVVYVNNILMNSETSSTHLYDTDGYPISSIIKYYANNDSTIINQTYEYK
;
A
#
# COMPACT_ATOMS: atom_id res chain seq x y z
N MET A 1 -65.06 23.28 48.28
CA MET A 1 -64.48 21.91 48.29
C MET A 1 -63.16 21.96 47.54
N PHE A 2 -62.05 21.63 48.22
CA PHE A 2 -60.70 21.25 47.71
C PHE A 2 -60.00 22.14 46.67
N ASN A 3 -58.69 22.41 46.67
CA ASN A 3 -57.58 22.29 47.61
C ASN A 3 -56.43 23.18 47.06
N ILE A 4 -55.49 23.51 47.94
CA ILE A 4 -54.36 24.46 47.85
C ILE A 4 -53.25 24.00 46.89
N LYS A 5 -52.53 24.97 46.30
CA LYS A 5 -51.04 25.18 46.27
C LYS A 5 -50.70 26.09 45.06
N SER A 6 -50.47 27.40 45.26
CA SER A 6 -49.13 28.04 45.48
C SER A 6 -48.12 27.58 44.41
N LEU A 7 -47.47 28.45 43.62
CA LEU A 7 -46.39 29.35 44.03
C LEU A 7 -45.94 30.15 42.77
N PHE A 8 -46.11 31.48 42.73
CA PHE A 8 -45.10 32.53 42.94
C PHE A 8 -43.91 32.63 41.94
N ILE A 9 -44.02 33.65 41.06
CA ILE A 9 -43.08 34.74 40.70
C ILE A 9 -41.56 34.44 40.59
N PHE A 10 -40.93 34.75 39.44
CA PHE A 10 -39.98 35.87 39.23
C PHE A 10 -39.20 35.74 37.92
N LEU A 11 -39.34 36.76 37.07
CA LEU A 11 -38.34 37.11 36.06
C LEU A 11 -37.03 37.44 36.79
N PHE A 12 -35.95 36.75 36.43
CA PHE A 12 -34.59 37.21 36.69
C PHE A 12 -33.77 37.05 35.42
N SER A 13 -33.46 38.19 34.80
CA SER A 13 -32.42 38.34 33.80
C SER A 13 -31.07 38.04 34.46
N PHE A 14 -30.46 36.90 34.11
CA PHE A 14 -29.06 36.63 34.43
C PHE A 14 -28.24 36.69 33.15
N ALA A 15 -27.50 37.78 33.01
CA ALA A 15 -26.40 37.90 32.06
C ALA A 15 -25.31 36.89 32.46
N PHE A 16 -25.25 35.75 31.77
CA PHE A 16 -24.09 34.89 31.84
C PHE A 16 -22.99 35.46 30.93
N LEU A 17 -22.01 36.08 31.58
CA LEU A 17 -20.66 36.22 31.06
C LEU A 17 -20.07 34.81 30.88
N PHE A 18 -20.29 34.18 29.73
CA PHE A 18 -19.47 33.05 29.33
C PHE A 18 -18.11 33.59 28.90
N ASN A 19 -17.18 33.53 29.84
CA ASN A 19 -15.75 33.57 29.63
C ASN A 19 -15.39 32.38 28.72
N SER A 20 -15.45 32.60 27.41
CA SER A 20 -14.94 31.67 26.41
C SER A 20 -13.42 31.65 26.53
N CYS A 21 -12.88 30.79 27.39
CA CYS A 21 -11.59 30.18 27.12
C CYS A 21 -11.74 29.45 25.77
N LYS A 22 -11.39 30.15 24.69
CA LYS A 22 -10.98 29.49 23.46
C LYS A 22 -9.75 28.70 23.85
N ASN A 23 -9.93 27.42 24.13
CA ASN A 23 -8.89 26.48 23.76
C ASN A 23 -8.77 26.67 22.25
N GLU A 24 -7.74 27.43 21.84
CA GLU A 24 -7.15 27.23 20.54
C GLU A 24 -6.77 25.75 20.53
N GLU A 25 -7.69 24.92 20.05
CA GLU A 25 -7.30 23.66 19.45
C GLU A 25 -6.32 24.09 18.37
N ASP A 26 -5.03 23.95 18.69
CA ASP A 26 -3.96 24.01 17.71
C ASP A 26 -4.47 23.22 16.52
N ILE A 27 -4.77 23.94 15.43
CA ILE A 27 -5.05 23.31 14.16
C ILE A 27 -3.71 22.71 13.78
N LEU A 28 -3.46 21.49 14.26
CA LEU A 28 -2.29 20.70 13.93
C LEU A 28 -2.35 20.55 12.42
N THR A 29 -1.54 21.35 11.72
CA THR A 29 -1.26 21.15 10.30
C THR A 29 -0.97 19.65 10.13
N PRO A 30 -1.65 18.96 9.21
CA PRO A 30 -1.38 17.55 8.97
C PRO A 30 0.13 17.37 8.84
N PRO A 31 0.75 16.43 9.59
CA PRO A 31 2.18 16.26 9.54
C PRO A 31 2.61 16.09 8.09
N GLN A 32 3.65 16.83 7.69
CA GLN A 32 4.20 16.74 6.34
C GLN A 32 4.53 15.28 6.05
N GLN A 33 4.00 14.76 4.95
CA GLN A 33 4.15 13.36 4.61
C GLN A 33 5.64 13.04 4.38
N LYS A 34 6.20 12.16 5.22
CA LYS A 34 7.58 11.71 5.11
C LYS A 34 7.77 10.84 3.87
N LEU A 35 8.85 11.07 3.14
CA LEU A 35 9.19 10.29 1.96
C LEU A 35 10.19 9.20 2.35
N LEU A 36 9.78 7.93 2.23
CA LEU A 36 10.66 6.79 2.52
C LEU A 36 11.89 6.88 1.62
N SER A 37 13.09 6.91 2.18
CA SER A 37 14.35 7.03 1.44
C SER A 37 15.14 5.72 1.39
N LYS A 38 15.03 4.90 2.44
CA LYS A 38 15.74 3.63 2.53
C LYS A 38 15.02 2.64 3.44
N ILE A 39 15.11 1.35 3.10
CA ILE A 39 14.80 0.24 3.99
C ILE A 39 16.06 -0.62 4.09
N VAL A 40 16.56 -0.84 5.30
CA VAL A 40 17.81 -1.56 5.55
C VAL A 40 17.52 -2.82 6.34
N HIS A 41 17.89 -3.99 5.80
CA HIS A 41 17.91 -5.23 6.57
C HIS A 41 19.31 -5.44 7.18
N ASP A 42 20.33 -5.21 6.35
CA ASP A 42 21.74 -5.14 6.74
C ASP A 42 22.53 -4.31 5.70
N ASN A 43 23.85 -4.21 5.85
CA ASN A 43 24.72 -3.42 4.97
C ASN A 43 24.74 -3.88 3.51
N SER A 44 24.36 -5.13 3.24
CA SER A 44 24.37 -5.76 1.91
C SER A 44 22.95 -6.00 1.36
N ASN A 45 21.93 -5.90 2.20
CA ASN A 45 20.53 -6.17 1.87
C ASN A 45 19.68 -4.96 2.23
N TYR A 46 19.35 -4.13 1.24
CA TYR A 46 18.60 -2.89 1.44
C TYR A 46 17.86 -2.46 0.17
N SER A 47 16.91 -1.54 0.33
CA SER A 47 16.25 -0.85 -0.78
C SER A 47 16.42 0.66 -0.65
N THR A 48 16.52 1.38 -1.77
CA THR A 48 16.59 2.85 -1.83
C THR A 48 15.47 3.43 -2.66
N PHE A 49 15.11 4.66 -2.35
CA PHE A 49 14.03 5.41 -2.96
C PHE A 49 14.48 6.85 -3.23
N ASP A 50 14.54 7.21 -4.51
CA ASP A 50 14.92 8.55 -4.95
C ASP A 50 13.71 9.31 -5.47
N TYR A 51 13.72 10.62 -5.22
CA TYR A 51 12.60 11.50 -5.54
C TYR A 51 13.08 12.71 -6.31
N GLU A 52 12.28 13.11 -7.30
CA GLU A 52 12.41 14.36 -8.04
C GLU A 52 11.12 15.15 -7.86
N ASN A 53 11.22 16.40 -7.39
CA ASN A 53 10.05 17.25 -7.13
C ASN A 53 8.98 16.59 -6.24
N GLY A 54 9.42 15.83 -5.22
CA GLY A 54 8.54 15.12 -4.29
C GLY A 54 7.90 13.83 -4.85
N LYS A 55 8.27 13.39 -6.06
CA LYS A 55 7.73 12.18 -6.71
C LYS A 55 8.81 11.12 -6.82
N LEU A 56 8.46 9.85 -6.61
CA LEU A 56 9.40 8.74 -6.74
C LEU A 56 9.91 8.68 -8.18
N SER A 57 11.20 8.90 -8.40
CA SER A 57 11.85 8.78 -9.71
C SER A 57 12.54 7.43 -9.87
N LYS A 58 13.02 6.85 -8.76
CA LYS A 58 13.78 5.59 -8.78
C LYS A 58 13.55 4.75 -7.53
N TYR A 59 13.47 3.44 -7.72
CA TYR A 59 13.55 2.44 -6.65
C TYR A 59 14.61 1.40 -7.00
N GLU A 60 15.47 1.06 -6.04
CA GLU A 60 16.47 0.01 -6.21
C GLU A 60 16.47 -0.96 -5.03
N ASN A 61 16.68 -2.23 -5.33
CA ASN A 61 16.86 -3.29 -4.34
C ASN A 61 18.24 -3.92 -4.50
N TYR A 62 18.93 -4.07 -3.38
CA TYR A 62 20.23 -4.73 -3.29
C TYR A 62 20.10 -5.97 -2.43
N SER A 63 20.64 -7.08 -2.92
CA SER A 63 20.78 -8.30 -2.14
C SER A 63 22.21 -8.83 -2.24
N ASN A 64 22.80 -9.13 -1.07
CA ASN A 64 24.19 -9.53 -0.94
C ASN A 64 25.17 -8.56 -1.65
N GLY A 65 24.88 -7.25 -1.54
CA GLY A 65 25.68 -6.18 -2.13
C GLY A 65 25.49 -5.99 -3.64
N VAL A 66 24.58 -6.74 -4.28
CA VAL A 66 24.36 -6.68 -5.72
C VAL A 66 22.97 -6.12 -6.01
N LEU A 67 22.89 -5.17 -6.95
CA LEU A 67 21.63 -4.65 -7.48
C LEU A 67 20.82 -5.80 -8.10
N THR A 68 19.66 -6.11 -7.53
CA THR A 68 18.76 -7.18 -8.00
C THR A 68 17.61 -6.61 -8.82
N THR A 69 17.12 -5.42 -8.44
CA THR A 69 16.00 -4.75 -9.08
C THR A 69 16.28 -3.26 -9.18
N SER A 70 16.01 -2.66 -10.33
CA SER A 70 15.99 -1.21 -10.55
C SER A 70 14.71 -0.83 -11.27
N ILE A 71 14.00 0.15 -10.74
CA ILE A 71 12.75 0.70 -11.28
C ILE A 71 12.99 2.18 -11.49
N VAL A 72 12.76 2.66 -12.72
CA VAL A 72 12.81 4.07 -13.08
C VAL A 72 11.45 4.51 -13.58
N LEU A 73 10.90 5.58 -13.01
CA LEU A 73 9.58 6.09 -13.38
C LEU A 73 9.68 7.34 -14.25
N SER A 74 8.77 7.45 -15.21
CA SER A 74 8.50 8.70 -15.94
C SER A 74 7.08 9.16 -15.66
N TYR A 75 6.85 10.48 -15.76
CA TYR A 75 5.56 11.10 -15.47
C TYR A 75 5.03 11.87 -16.68
N ASN A 76 3.71 11.89 -16.84
CA ASN A 76 3.03 12.72 -17.82
C ASN A 76 2.87 14.17 -17.32
N GLY A 77 2.37 15.06 -18.18
CA GLY A 77 2.14 16.48 -17.83
C GLY A 77 1.06 16.72 -16.78
N SER A 78 0.34 15.69 -16.32
CA SER A 78 -0.62 15.75 -15.20
C SER A 78 -0.04 15.14 -13.93
N ASP A 79 1.29 14.98 -13.86
CA ASP A 79 2.01 14.50 -12.69
C ASP A 79 1.65 13.06 -12.28
N ARG A 80 1.21 12.24 -13.24
CA ARG A 80 0.94 10.82 -13.05
C ARG A 80 2.01 9.98 -13.71
N PRO A 81 2.38 8.83 -13.12
CA PRO A 81 3.28 7.89 -13.77
C PRO A 81 2.78 7.53 -15.16
N GLN A 82 3.62 7.71 -16.17
CA GLN A 82 3.32 7.38 -17.56
C GLN A 82 3.93 6.04 -17.92
N SER A 83 5.15 5.79 -17.46
CA SER A 83 5.83 4.52 -17.67
C SER A 83 6.76 4.17 -16.51
N GLU A 84 7.09 2.89 -16.43
CA GLU A 84 8.11 2.35 -15.56
C GLU A 84 9.06 1.48 -16.38
N LEU A 85 10.36 1.65 -16.19
CA LEU A 85 11.37 0.73 -16.68
C LEU A 85 11.86 -0.13 -15.52
N TYR A 86 11.39 -1.37 -15.48
CA TYR A 86 11.82 -2.38 -14.53
C TYR A 86 13.00 -3.15 -15.11
N LYS A 87 14.07 -3.30 -14.33
CA LYS A 87 15.26 -4.07 -14.68
C LYS A 87 15.60 -5.03 -13.55
N ASN A 88 15.81 -6.28 -13.88
CA ASN A 88 16.51 -7.22 -13.00
C ASN A 88 17.73 -7.80 -13.74
N ARG A 89 18.35 -8.84 -13.18
CA ARG A 89 19.55 -9.45 -13.77
C ARG A 89 19.31 -10.13 -15.13
N ASN A 90 18.06 -10.49 -15.43
CA ASN A 90 17.71 -11.35 -16.55
C ASN A 90 16.91 -10.61 -17.63
N GLU A 91 16.16 -9.57 -17.25
CA GLU A 91 15.19 -8.94 -18.13
C GLU A 91 15.03 -7.44 -17.85
N GLU A 92 14.57 -6.75 -18.88
CA GLU A 92 14.17 -5.35 -18.85
C GLU A 92 12.73 -5.26 -19.37
N ILE A 93 11.80 -4.85 -18.50
CA ILE A 93 10.37 -4.74 -18.76
C ILE A 93 9.97 -3.26 -18.76
N LEU A 94 9.40 -2.80 -19.87
CA LEU A 94 8.74 -1.51 -19.95
C LEU A 94 7.26 -1.69 -19.62
N LYS A 95 6.79 -0.97 -18.60
CA LYS A 95 5.38 -0.85 -18.25
C LYS A 95 4.87 0.52 -18.69
N LYS A 96 3.70 0.58 -19.34
CA LYS A 96 3.02 1.84 -19.65
C LYS A 96 1.67 1.87 -18.94
N TYR A 97 1.35 3.02 -18.36
CA TYR A 97 0.17 3.23 -17.53
C TYR A 97 -0.88 4.05 -18.28
N PHE A 98 -2.12 3.58 -18.27
CA PHE A 98 -3.25 4.26 -18.90
C PHE A 98 -4.31 4.57 -17.84
N TYR A 99 -4.90 5.77 -17.90
CA TYR A 99 -5.80 6.26 -16.88
C TYR A 99 -7.18 6.59 -17.44
N ASN A 100 -8.21 6.35 -16.64
CA ASN A 100 -9.59 6.74 -16.91
C ASN A 100 -10.14 7.44 -15.66
N ASN A 101 -10.68 8.66 -15.81
CA ASN A 101 -11.23 9.44 -14.70
C ASN A 101 -10.30 9.56 -13.47
N SER A 102 -8.99 9.70 -13.71
CA SER A 102 -7.95 9.77 -12.68
C SER A 102 -7.59 8.48 -11.96
N LEU A 103 -8.25 7.36 -12.28
CA LEU A 103 -7.89 6.04 -11.81
C LEU A 103 -7.02 5.33 -12.85
N LEU A 104 -6.12 4.46 -12.40
CA LEU A 104 -5.35 3.61 -13.29
C LEU A 104 -6.31 2.60 -13.93
N ASP A 105 -6.46 2.64 -15.24
CA ASP A 105 -7.39 1.81 -15.98
C ASP A 105 -6.73 0.52 -16.45
N SER A 106 -5.52 0.63 -16.99
CA SER A 106 -4.74 -0.51 -17.48
C SER A 106 -3.24 -0.26 -17.48
N THR A 107 -2.48 -1.36 -17.56
CA THR A 107 -1.03 -1.38 -17.74
C THR A 107 -0.67 -2.31 -18.89
N GLU A 108 0.17 -1.83 -19.82
CA GLU A 108 0.78 -2.65 -20.88
C GLU A 108 2.19 -3.06 -20.46
N PHE A 109 2.54 -4.34 -20.62
CA PHE A 109 3.86 -4.89 -20.30
C PHE A 109 4.58 -5.28 -21.59
N SER A 110 5.79 -4.76 -21.76
CA SER A 110 6.64 -5.07 -22.90
C SER A 110 8.02 -5.57 -22.46
N LEU A 111 8.49 -6.66 -23.06
CA LEU A 111 9.79 -7.24 -22.80
C LEU A 111 10.78 -6.77 -23.88
N LYS A 112 11.99 -6.40 -23.45
CA LYS A 112 13.07 -6.04 -24.37
C LYS A 112 13.66 -7.29 -25.03
N ASP A 113 13.74 -7.29 -26.36
CA ASP A 113 14.39 -8.35 -27.12
C ASP A 113 15.92 -8.13 -27.26
N SER A 114 16.60 -9.09 -27.88
CA SER A 114 18.06 -9.07 -28.05
C SER A 114 18.58 -7.94 -28.95
N VAL A 115 17.71 -7.31 -29.76
CA VAL A 115 18.08 -6.18 -30.62
C VAL A 115 17.66 -4.83 -30.02
N GLY A 116 17.05 -4.85 -28.83
CA GLY A 116 16.72 -3.67 -28.05
C GLY A 116 15.31 -3.12 -28.25
N ASN A 117 14.42 -3.82 -28.97
CA ASN A 117 13.04 -3.41 -29.13
C ASN A 117 12.17 -3.94 -27.98
N TYR A 118 11.14 -3.17 -27.61
CA TYR A 118 10.14 -3.61 -26.63
C TYR A 118 8.93 -4.23 -27.34
N ASN A 119 8.65 -5.50 -27.02
CA ASN A 119 7.52 -6.24 -27.57
C ASN A 119 6.49 -6.48 -26.47
N VAL A 120 5.24 -6.07 -26.71
CA VAL A 120 4.14 -6.27 -25.76
C VAL A 120 3.89 -7.77 -25.58
N PHE A 121 3.80 -8.23 -24.33
CA PHE A 121 3.50 -9.63 -24.02
C PHE A 121 2.28 -9.81 -23.11
N ALA A 122 1.91 -8.78 -22.35
CA ALA A 122 0.75 -8.83 -21.46
C ALA A 122 0.11 -7.46 -21.25
N ASN A 123 -1.15 -7.48 -20.82
CA ASN A 123 -1.90 -6.32 -20.38
C ASN A 123 -2.57 -6.64 -19.05
N MET A 124 -2.71 -5.64 -18.19
CA MET A 124 -3.44 -5.75 -16.93
C MET A 124 -4.53 -4.70 -16.85
N LYS A 125 -5.72 -5.11 -16.40
CA LYS A 125 -6.88 -4.24 -16.20
C LYS A 125 -7.20 -4.14 -14.71
N TYR A 126 -7.58 -2.95 -14.25
CA TYR A 126 -7.89 -2.65 -12.86
C TYR A 126 -9.38 -2.31 -12.72
N TYR A 127 -10.01 -2.79 -11.64
CA TYR A 127 -11.42 -2.56 -11.35
C TYR A 127 -11.58 -2.02 -9.93
N TYR A 128 -12.43 -1.00 -9.79
CA TYR A 128 -12.62 -0.28 -8.54
C TYR A 128 -14.07 -0.36 -8.07
N ASN A 129 -14.28 -0.30 -6.75
CA ASN A 129 -15.60 -0.13 -6.17
C ASN A 129 -16.03 1.36 -6.17
N GLN A 130 -17.23 1.64 -5.64
CA GLN A 130 -17.80 2.99 -5.56
C GLN A 130 -16.99 3.96 -4.67
N SER A 131 -16.16 3.43 -3.76
CA SER A 131 -15.24 4.20 -2.91
C SER A 131 -13.86 4.36 -3.54
N ASN A 132 -13.70 4.03 -4.83
CA ASN A 132 -12.44 4.06 -5.57
C ASN A 132 -11.33 3.17 -4.97
N LEU A 133 -11.69 2.07 -4.28
CA LEU A 133 -10.74 1.05 -3.85
C LEU A 133 -10.60 -0.03 -4.92
N LEU A 134 -9.36 -0.49 -5.17
CA LEU A 134 -9.04 -1.51 -6.17
C LEU A 134 -9.57 -2.87 -5.70
N VAL A 135 -10.65 -3.36 -6.29
CA VAL A 135 -11.25 -4.65 -5.89
C VAL A 135 -10.78 -5.82 -6.72
N LYS A 136 -10.24 -5.56 -7.92
CA LYS A 136 -9.81 -6.64 -8.82
C LYS A 136 -8.75 -6.21 -9.82
N MET A 137 -7.82 -7.11 -10.10
CA MET A 137 -6.88 -7.03 -11.22
C MET A 137 -7.02 -8.25 -12.12
N VAL A 138 -6.92 -8.05 -13.43
CA VAL A 138 -6.97 -9.11 -14.43
C VAL A 138 -5.81 -8.95 -15.39
N GLN A 139 -4.93 -9.94 -15.49
CA GLN A 139 -3.86 -9.96 -16.47
C GLN A 139 -4.19 -10.93 -17.61
N GLN A 140 -4.01 -10.46 -18.84
CA GLN A 140 -4.17 -11.24 -20.08
C GLN A 140 -2.91 -11.12 -20.94
N ASN A 141 -2.64 -12.13 -21.76
CA ASN A 141 -1.62 -12.04 -22.80
C ASN A 141 -2.13 -11.28 -24.04
N THR A 142 -1.31 -11.14 -25.08
CA THR A 142 -1.65 -10.43 -26.32
C THR A 142 -2.75 -11.09 -27.16
N VAL A 143 -3.13 -12.34 -26.86
CA VAL A 143 -4.27 -13.04 -27.49
C VAL A 143 -5.50 -13.08 -26.58
N ASN A 144 -5.56 -12.19 -25.58
CA ASN A 144 -6.66 -12.06 -24.61
C ASN A 144 -6.90 -13.30 -23.73
N GLN A 145 -5.94 -14.22 -23.67
CA GLN A 145 -6.01 -15.38 -22.77
C GLN A 145 -5.71 -14.91 -21.34
N LEU A 146 -6.59 -15.27 -20.41
CA LEU A 146 -6.44 -15.01 -18.99
C LEU A 146 -5.17 -15.67 -18.44
N SER A 147 -4.29 -14.86 -17.86
CA SER A 147 -3.08 -15.33 -17.17
C SER A 147 -3.35 -15.50 -15.68
N PHE A 148 -3.79 -14.42 -15.00
CA PHE A 148 -4.17 -14.47 -13.60
C PHE A 148 -5.22 -13.40 -13.26
N THR A 149 -5.87 -13.60 -12.12
CA THR A 149 -6.77 -12.63 -11.48
C THR A 149 -6.37 -12.47 -10.02
N THR A 150 -6.46 -11.25 -9.50
CA THR A 150 -6.38 -10.98 -8.05
C THR A 150 -7.64 -10.25 -7.61
N ASP A 151 -8.32 -10.75 -6.60
CA ASP A 151 -9.48 -10.10 -5.98
C ASP A 151 -9.13 -9.61 -4.56
N TYR A 152 -9.65 -8.45 -4.17
CA TYR A 152 -9.35 -7.78 -2.91
C TYR A 152 -10.62 -7.48 -2.10
N THR A 153 -10.58 -7.76 -0.80
CA THR A 153 -11.62 -7.39 0.17
C THR A 153 -11.04 -6.47 1.23
N TYR A 154 -11.78 -5.43 1.61
CA TYR A 154 -11.31 -4.36 2.49
C TYR A 154 -12.05 -4.31 3.83
N ASP A 155 -11.34 -3.89 4.88
CA ASP A 155 -11.97 -3.40 6.12
C ASP A 155 -12.50 -1.96 5.98
N ALA A 156 -13.11 -1.44 7.04
CA ALA A 156 -13.63 -0.07 7.08
C ALA A 156 -12.52 1.01 7.05
N SER A 157 -11.30 0.67 7.46
CA SER A 157 -10.14 1.57 7.38
C SER A 157 -9.58 1.66 5.97
N GLY A 158 -9.93 0.72 5.09
CA GLY A 158 -9.45 0.62 3.72
C GLY A 158 -8.16 -0.19 3.59
N ASN A 159 -7.94 -1.16 4.47
CA ASN A 159 -6.88 -2.17 4.35
C ASN A 159 -7.45 -3.46 3.76
N VAL A 160 -6.65 -4.17 2.96
CA VAL A 160 -7.02 -5.46 2.35
C VAL A 160 -6.97 -6.56 3.41
N VAL A 161 -8.13 -6.98 3.90
CA VAL A 161 -8.23 -8.08 4.87
C VAL A 161 -8.19 -9.46 4.23
N GLU A 162 -8.53 -9.54 2.94
CA GLU A 162 -8.44 -10.77 2.16
C GLU A 162 -8.01 -10.48 0.72
N LEU A 163 -7.06 -11.26 0.21
CA LEU A 163 -6.60 -11.28 -1.17
C LEU A 163 -6.76 -12.70 -1.71
N ARG A 164 -7.39 -12.86 -2.88
CA ARG A 164 -7.48 -14.14 -3.58
C ARG A 164 -6.76 -14.05 -4.91
N PHE A 165 -5.78 -14.91 -5.12
CA PHE A 165 -5.01 -14.97 -6.36
C PHE A 165 -5.37 -16.24 -7.14
N TYR A 166 -5.72 -16.07 -8.41
CA TYR A 166 -6.13 -17.13 -9.31
C TYR A 166 -5.15 -17.23 -10.48
N TYR A 167 -4.65 -18.42 -10.77
CA TYR A 167 -3.92 -18.68 -12.02
C TYR A 167 -4.90 -19.24 -13.06
N GLY A 168 -5.10 -18.53 -14.16
CA GLY A 168 -6.28 -18.70 -15.00
C GLY A 168 -7.56 -18.53 -14.16
N ASN A 169 -8.39 -19.57 -14.13
CA ASN A 169 -9.63 -19.61 -13.33
C ASN A 169 -9.48 -20.43 -12.02
N GLN A 170 -8.28 -20.87 -11.68
CA GLN A 170 -8.04 -21.75 -10.55
C GLN A 170 -7.48 -20.96 -9.36
N LEU A 171 -8.16 -21.01 -8.22
CA LEU A 171 -7.70 -20.36 -6.99
C LEU A 171 -6.35 -20.97 -6.59
N ASN A 172 -5.32 -20.14 -6.54
CA ASN A 172 -3.95 -20.53 -6.24
C ASN A 172 -3.57 -20.24 -4.79
N TYR A 173 -3.99 -19.11 -4.23
CA TYR A 173 -3.92 -18.89 -2.79
C TYR A 173 -4.90 -17.83 -2.33
N THR A 174 -5.19 -17.86 -1.03
CA THR A 174 -5.85 -16.79 -0.29
C THR A 174 -4.89 -16.27 0.77
N SER A 175 -4.72 -14.96 0.84
CA SER A 175 -4.01 -14.29 1.94
C SER A 175 -5.02 -13.53 2.79
N THR A 176 -4.93 -13.66 4.10
CA THR A 176 -5.70 -12.86 5.05
C THR A 176 -4.76 -12.06 5.92
N SER A 177 -5.11 -10.81 6.24
CA SER A 177 -4.22 -9.90 6.95
C SER A 177 -4.93 -9.10 8.03
N THR A 178 -4.19 -8.75 9.07
CA THR A 178 -4.61 -7.83 10.14
C THR A 178 -3.63 -6.67 10.22
N TYR A 179 -4.11 -5.52 10.68
CA TYR A 179 -3.39 -4.27 10.61
C TYR A 179 -3.41 -3.52 11.94
N ASP A 180 -2.40 -2.69 12.13
CA ASP A 180 -2.42 -1.65 13.16
C ASP A 180 -3.25 -0.44 12.70
N ASN A 181 -3.14 0.67 13.43
CA ASN A 181 -3.70 1.97 13.06
C ASN A 181 -2.62 3.00 12.67
N LYS A 182 -1.41 2.55 12.31
CA LYS A 182 -0.24 3.40 12.01
C LYS A 182 0.02 3.47 10.51
N ILE A 183 0.85 4.40 10.07
CA ILE A 183 1.04 4.69 8.65
C ILE A 183 1.86 3.59 8.00
N ASN A 184 1.37 3.01 6.90
CA ASN A 184 2.19 2.19 6.02
C ASN A 184 2.87 3.07 4.96
N PRO A 185 4.21 3.20 4.98
CA PRO A 185 4.92 4.05 4.03
C PRO A 185 4.78 3.55 2.58
N TRP A 186 4.51 2.26 2.37
CA TRP A 186 4.26 1.70 1.03
C TRP A 186 2.95 2.17 0.41
N ASN A 187 1.97 2.62 1.21
CA ASN A 187 0.68 3.09 0.66
C ASN A 187 0.82 4.31 -0.24
N ASN A 188 1.86 5.10 0.01
CA ASN A 188 2.20 6.26 -0.79
C ASN A 188 2.57 5.87 -2.21
N LEU A 189 2.97 4.61 -2.42
CA LEU A 189 3.40 4.05 -3.69
C LEU A 189 2.30 3.23 -4.39
N LYS A 190 1.06 3.23 -3.89
CA LYS A 190 -0.05 2.37 -4.37
C LYS A 190 -0.45 2.55 -5.83
N ASN A 191 -0.15 3.73 -6.39
CA ASN A 191 -0.44 4.02 -7.79
C ASN A 191 0.71 3.56 -8.72
N TRP A 192 1.82 3.08 -8.16
CA TRP A 192 3.11 2.96 -8.85
C TRP A 192 3.60 1.52 -8.87
N LEU A 193 3.46 0.85 -7.73
CA LEU A 193 4.07 -0.44 -7.45
C LEU A 193 2.95 -1.44 -7.21
N ASN A 194 2.80 -2.40 -8.12
CA ASN A 194 1.82 -3.47 -8.02
C ASN A 194 2.29 -4.56 -7.03
N TYR A 195 2.49 -4.15 -5.79
CA TYR A 195 2.86 -5.01 -4.67
C TYR A 195 1.75 -4.93 -3.63
N ASP A 196 1.39 -6.06 -3.03
CA ASP A 196 0.29 -6.13 -2.05
C ASP A 196 0.50 -5.19 -0.85
N ALA A 197 1.75 -4.87 -0.52
CA ALA A 197 2.07 -3.90 0.53
C ALA A 197 1.54 -2.49 0.22
N THR A 198 1.41 -2.11 -1.04
CA THR A 198 1.07 -0.73 -1.40
C THR A 198 -0.44 -0.47 -1.33
N VAL A 199 -1.29 -1.49 -1.44
CA VAL A 199 -2.75 -1.29 -1.40
C VAL A 199 -3.32 -1.08 0.01
N ASN A 200 -2.50 -1.19 1.06
CA ASN A 200 -2.92 -1.10 2.47
C ASN A 200 -2.52 0.23 3.10
N LYS A 201 -3.44 0.90 3.80
CA LYS A 201 -3.15 2.18 4.48
C LYS A 201 -2.30 2.02 5.74
N ASN A 202 -2.48 0.91 6.44
CA ASN A 202 -1.86 0.62 7.73
C ASN A 202 -0.82 -0.51 7.64
N ASN A 203 0.09 -0.60 8.62
CA ASN A 203 1.10 -1.67 8.58
C ASN A 203 0.45 -3.00 8.96
N SER A 204 0.84 -4.04 8.23
CA SER A 204 0.41 -5.40 8.55
C SER A 204 1.03 -5.83 9.88
N LEU A 205 0.21 -6.46 10.72
CA LEU A 205 0.63 -7.11 11.96
C LEU A 205 0.77 -8.61 11.74
N ASN A 206 -0.23 -9.23 11.10
CA ASN A 206 -0.20 -10.64 10.75
C ASN A 206 -0.76 -10.84 9.36
N SER A 207 -0.17 -11.74 8.60
CA SER A 207 -0.70 -12.25 7.35
C SER A 207 -0.59 -13.78 7.33
N ASN A 208 -1.65 -14.45 6.90
CA ASN A 208 -1.69 -15.89 6.73
C ASN A 208 -2.03 -16.20 5.28
N VAL A 209 -1.17 -16.97 4.62
CA VAL A 209 -1.39 -17.43 3.25
C VAL A 209 -1.77 -18.90 3.26
N VAL A 210 -2.95 -19.19 2.72
CA VAL A 210 -3.48 -20.53 2.50
C VAL A 210 -3.45 -20.82 1.01
N TYR A 211 -2.61 -21.76 0.59
CA TYR A 211 -2.52 -22.22 -0.80
C TYR A 211 -3.69 -23.14 -1.16
N VAL A 212 -4.15 -23.02 -2.40
CA VAL A 212 -5.14 -23.87 -3.08
C VAL A 212 -4.51 -24.25 -4.43
N ASN A 213 -4.73 -25.45 -4.97
CA ASN A 213 -3.84 -26.16 -5.95
C ASN A 213 -2.94 -27.23 -5.30
N ASN A 214 -3.40 -27.74 -4.15
CA ASN A 214 -3.04 -29.04 -3.56
C ASN A 214 -1.67 -29.18 -2.90
N ILE A 215 -1.04 -28.10 -2.45
CA ILE A 215 0.07 -28.22 -1.48
C ILE A 215 -0.18 -27.26 -0.32
N LEU A 216 -0.44 -27.82 0.87
CA LEU A 216 -0.59 -27.08 2.11
C LEU A 216 0.80 -26.71 2.63
N MET A 217 1.18 -25.44 2.47
CA MET A 217 2.24 -24.81 3.25
C MET A 217 1.63 -23.57 3.88
N ASN A 218 0.99 -23.71 5.04
CA ASN A 218 0.54 -22.55 5.80
C ASN A 218 1.77 -21.69 6.07
N SER A 219 1.80 -20.49 5.50
CA SER A 219 2.80 -19.50 5.86
C SER A 219 2.16 -18.40 6.66
N GLU A 220 2.80 -18.07 7.76
CA GLU A 220 2.39 -16.97 8.63
C GLU A 220 3.51 -15.95 8.66
N THR A 221 3.15 -14.70 8.43
CA THR A 221 4.05 -13.57 8.65
C THR A 221 3.50 -12.76 9.81
N SER A 222 4.30 -12.56 10.85
CA SER A 222 3.98 -11.62 11.93
C SER A 222 5.00 -10.49 11.93
N SER A 223 4.54 -9.26 12.21
CA SER A 223 5.37 -8.07 12.22
C SER A 223 5.16 -7.29 13.50
N THR A 224 6.24 -6.83 14.10
CA THR A 224 6.23 -5.87 15.21
C THR A 224 7.01 -4.64 14.80
N HIS A 225 6.45 -3.47 15.00
CA HIS A 225 7.03 -2.21 14.54
C HIS A 225 7.27 -1.27 15.71
N LEU A 226 8.32 -0.46 15.59
CA LEU A 226 8.56 0.72 16.41
C LEU A 226 8.27 1.95 15.55
N TYR A 227 7.58 2.94 16.10
CA TYR A 227 7.19 4.15 15.36
C TYR A 227 7.80 5.40 15.96
N ASP A 228 7.90 6.44 15.13
CA ASP A 228 8.12 7.80 15.59
C ASP A 228 6.82 8.42 16.12
N THR A 229 6.91 9.69 16.54
CA THR A 229 5.79 10.48 17.06
C THR A 229 4.70 10.72 16.02
N ASP A 230 5.03 10.68 14.74
CA ASP A 230 4.11 10.92 13.62
C ASP A 230 3.44 9.63 13.13
N GLY A 231 3.81 8.48 13.72
CA GLY A 231 3.25 7.17 13.39
C GLY A 231 3.88 6.48 12.18
N TYR A 232 5.06 6.94 11.73
CA TYR A 232 5.85 6.24 10.71
C TYR A 232 6.73 5.17 11.37
N PRO A 233 6.86 3.97 10.79
CA PRO A 233 7.72 2.93 11.33
C PRO A 233 9.19 3.37 11.22
N ILE A 234 9.92 3.30 12.32
CA ILE A 234 11.38 3.50 12.41
C ILE A 234 12.09 2.15 12.20
N SER A 235 11.54 1.09 12.76
CA SER A 235 12.06 -0.27 12.61
C SER A 235 10.95 -1.30 12.72
N SER A 236 11.22 -2.50 12.22
CA SER A 236 10.33 -3.63 12.42
C SER A 236 11.07 -4.95 12.50
N ILE A 237 10.47 -5.89 13.21
CA ILE A 237 10.85 -7.30 13.25
C ILE A 237 9.77 -8.08 12.53
N ILE A 238 10.12 -8.71 11.41
CA ILE A 238 9.24 -9.59 10.65
C ILE A 238 9.65 -11.03 10.94
N LYS A 239 8.70 -11.86 11.33
CA LYS A 239 8.88 -13.30 11.48
C LYS A 239 8.05 -14.01 10.43
N TYR A 240 8.73 -14.78 9.59
CA TYR A 240 8.11 -15.64 8.59
C TYR A 240 8.17 -17.09 9.08
N TYR A 241 7.02 -17.76 9.11
CA TYR A 241 6.87 -19.15 9.46
C TYR A 241 6.41 -19.92 8.24
N ALA A 242 7.12 -20.98 7.85
CA ALA A 242 6.67 -21.92 6.83
C ALA A 242 7.22 -23.31 7.12
N ASN A 243 6.37 -24.34 7.06
CA ASN A 243 6.76 -25.75 7.19
C ASN A 243 7.64 -26.09 8.42
N ASN A 244 7.34 -25.48 9.57
CA ASN A 244 8.11 -25.57 10.83
C ASN A 244 9.45 -24.82 10.86
N ASP A 245 9.85 -24.17 9.76
CA ASP A 245 10.97 -23.25 9.75
C ASP A 245 10.51 -21.83 10.05
N SER A 246 11.37 -21.06 10.73
CA SER A 246 11.13 -19.65 10.96
C SER A 246 12.33 -18.81 10.55
N THR A 247 12.09 -17.72 9.82
CA THR A 247 13.10 -16.71 9.51
C THR A 247 12.70 -15.40 10.16
N ILE A 248 13.67 -14.71 10.75
CA ILE A 248 13.49 -13.38 11.33
C ILE A 248 14.24 -12.37 10.46
N ILE A 249 13.54 -11.33 10.03
CA ILE A 249 14.10 -10.20 9.31
C ILE A 249 13.93 -8.98 10.20
N ASN A 250 15.04 -8.33 10.52
CA ASN A 250 15.02 -7.01 11.12
C ASN A 250 15.16 -5.99 10.00
N GLN A 251 14.40 -4.91 10.07
CA GLN A 251 14.57 -3.80 9.15
C GLN A 251 14.44 -2.46 9.84
N THR A 252 15.16 -1.47 9.33
CA THR A 252 15.02 -0.06 9.72
C THR A 252 14.61 0.77 8.52
N TYR A 253 13.88 1.83 8.79
CA TYR A 253 13.33 2.74 7.79
C TYR A 253 13.98 4.11 7.95
N GLU A 254 14.38 4.69 6.83
CA GLU A 254 14.90 6.05 6.75
C GLU A 254 13.95 6.90 5.91
N TYR A 255 13.80 8.18 6.28
CA TYR A 255 12.89 9.11 5.63
C TYR A 255 13.59 10.43 5.28
N LYS A 256 13.04 11.14 4.28
CA LYS A 256 13.36 12.54 3.91
C LYS A 256 12.19 13.45 4.26
#